data_AF-A0A238BXE8-F1
#
_entry.id   AF-A0A238BXE8-F1
#
_cell.length_a   1.000
_cell.length_b   1.000
_cell.length_c   1.000
_cell.angle_alpha   90.00
_cell.angle_beta   90.00
_cell.angle_gamma   90.00
#
_symmetry.space_group_name_H-M   'P 1'
#
loop_
_entity.id
_entity.type
_entity.pdbx_description
1 polymer ?
#
loop_
_entity_poly.entity_id
_entity_poly.type
_entity_poly.pdbx_seq_one_letter_code
_entity_poly.pdbx_strand_id
1 'polypeptide(L)'
;MGNGESSGTEGEGARKQKKSMPKLYHFVDMYGGGELIPWMKYAKDTGDSSIIDEFIETKLKEFMYNSGKGKMVAVAELVKIRNKERNAMLSALKRKKGKGKSGPNILDEFRQEGENQALKLLEGDDKRGKSDWKYREVTWKLDERGLMGENLVGVCLLQGTAIHNQLAIKLIKAYPKLVNDIFISEDYYGLSPLHQAIINEDPAMVLFLLRHGADINQRCYGAFFCPDDQKGSRTDSLEHEYVELSLKTTYNGRMYFGEYPLSFAACINQIDCYRILLAKHADPNRKDTNGNTVLHLAVIHEQPEMLKLCYDTGAKLQIMNNRNLTPLTLAAHLAKKEIS
;
A
#
# COMPACT_ATOMS: atom_id res chain seq x y z
N MET A 1 -31.36 -43.53 -48.76
CA MET A 1 -32.08 -43.18 -47.52
C MET A 1 -31.00 -43.04 -46.45
N GLY A 2 -30.54 -41.87 -46.03
CA GLY A 2 -31.18 -40.57 -45.90
C GLY A 2 -31.11 -40.17 -44.43
N ASN A 3 -30.44 -39.04 -44.16
CA ASN A 3 -30.34 -38.26 -42.91
C ASN A 3 -29.23 -38.67 -41.93
N GLY A 4 -28.38 -37.77 -41.43
CA GLY A 4 -28.27 -36.33 -41.67
C GLY A 4 -27.12 -35.78 -40.82
N GLU A 5 -26.15 -35.13 -41.46
CA GLU A 5 -25.07 -34.41 -40.80
C GLU A 5 -25.61 -33.10 -40.23
N SER A 6 -25.46 -32.90 -38.91
CA SER A 6 -25.62 -31.58 -38.29
C SER A 6 -24.24 -30.96 -38.08
N SER A 7 -23.92 -30.00 -38.93
CA SER A 7 -22.81 -29.07 -38.80
C SER A 7 -22.94 -28.24 -37.51
N GLY A 8 -22.14 -28.58 -36.51
CA GLY A 8 -21.94 -27.77 -35.31
C GLY A 8 -20.95 -26.65 -35.63
N THR A 9 -21.47 -25.44 -35.74
CA THR A 9 -20.71 -24.20 -35.91
C THR A 9 -19.64 -24.05 -34.84
N GLU A 10 -18.39 -23.88 -35.28
CA GLU A 10 -17.27 -23.42 -34.46
C GLU A 10 -17.58 -22.03 -33.93
N GLY A 11 -18.18 -21.98 -32.73
CA GLY A 11 -18.30 -20.76 -31.95
C GLY A 11 -16.91 -20.32 -31.50
N GLU A 12 -16.41 -19.26 -32.13
CA GLU A 12 -15.19 -18.54 -31.80
C GLU A 12 -14.92 -18.54 -30.30
N GLY A 13 -13.91 -19.32 -29.91
CA GLY A 13 -13.42 -19.36 -28.55
C GLY A 13 -13.04 -17.96 -28.12
N ALA A 14 -13.79 -17.43 -27.15
CA ALA A 14 -13.42 -16.23 -26.40
C ALA A 14 -11.99 -16.41 -25.86
N ARG A 15 -11.00 -15.87 -26.57
CA ARG A 15 -9.64 -15.71 -26.09
C ARG A 15 -9.72 -14.82 -24.87
N LYS A 16 -9.86 -15.43 -23.69
CA LYS A 16 -9.47 -14.81 -22.43
C LYS A 16 -8.01 -14.39 -22.63
N GLN A 17 -7.75 -13.11 -22.86
CA GLN A 17 -6.40 -12.57 -22.79
C GLN A 17 -5.88 -12.92 -21.40
N LYS A 18 -5.04 -13.96 -21.30
CA LYS A 18 -4.23 -14.20 -20.12
C LYS A 18 -3.39 -12.94 -19.98
N LYS A 19 -3.70 -12.12 -18.97
CA LYS A 19 -2.89 -10.95 -18.63
C LYS A 19 -1.46 -11.45 -18.50
N SER A 20 -0.55 -10.94 -19.34
CA SER A 20 0.86 -11.33 -19.29
C SER A 20 1.37 -11.11 -17.86
N MET A 21 2.13 -12.06 -17.34
CA MET A 21 2.71 -11.92 -16.01
C MET A 21 3.60 -10.67 -15.97
N PRO A 22 3.55 -9.86 -14.89
CA PRO A 22 4.46 -8.73 -14.73
C PRO A 22 5.91 -9.14 -14.95
N LYS A 23 6.65 -8.36 -15.75
CA LYS A 23 8.06 -8.65 -16.08
C LYS A 23 8.92 -8.73 -14.83
N LEU A 24 8.63 -7.87 -13.85
CA LEU A 24 9.19 -7.87 -12.50
C LEU A 24 9.34 -9.28 -11.91
N TYR A 25 8.32 -10.13 -12.09
CA TYR A 25 8.30 -11.47 -11.49
C TYR A 25 9.25 -12.47 -12.15
N HIS A 26 9.91 -12.13 -13.26
CA HIS A 26 11.02 -12.94 -13.77
C HIS A 26 12.26 -12.83 -12.88
N PHE A 27 12.45 -11.69 -12.21
CA PHE A 27 13.62 -11.44 -11.36
C PHE A 27 13.45 -12.00 -9.96
N VAL A 28 12.29 -11.76 -9.35
CA VAL A 28 11.84 -12.38 -8.10
C VAL A 28 10.34 -12.62 -8.21
N ASP A 29 9.90 -13.86 -8.10
CA ASP A 29 8.48 -14.22 -8.21
C ASP A 29 7.78 -14.28 -6.85
N MET A 30 6.45 -14.42 -6.88
CA MET A 30 5.60 -14.53 -5.69
C MET A 30 5.76 -15.84 -4.91
N TYR A 31 6.54 -16.79 -5.41
CA TYR A 31 6.83 -18.08 -4.79
C TYR A 31 8.27 -18.16 -4.25
N GLY A 32 9.00 -17.04 -4.27
CA GLY A 32 10.37 -16.94 -3.75
C GLY A 32 11.46 -17.44 -4.72
N GLY A 33 11.11 -17.61 -6.00
CA GLY A 33 12.03 -17.90 -7.11
C GLY A 33 12.45 -16.66 -7.88
N GLY A 34 12.89 -16.84 -9.12
CA GLY A 34 13.33 -15.77 -10.03
C GLY A 34 14.83 -15.72 -10.28
N GLU A 35 15.24 -15.02 -11.35
CA GLU A 35 16.61 -14.99 -11.87
C GLU A 35 17.64 -14.49 -10.86
N LEU A 36 17.25 -13.60 -9.92
CA LEU A 36 18.19 -13.02 -8.96
C LEU A 36 18.49 -13.94 -7.76
N ILE A 37 17.60 -14.87 -7.45
CA ILE A 37 17.71 -15.69 -6.24
C ILE A 37 18.89 -16.68 -6.29
N PRO A 38 19.16 -17.39 -7.39
CA PRO A 38 20.38 -18.18 -7.52
C PRO A 38 21.67 -17.37 -7.35
N TRP A 39 21.72 -16.15 -7.91
CA TRP A 39 22.89 -15.28 -7.79
C TRP A 39 23.09 -14.74 -6.37
N MET A 40 22.00 -14.46 -5.66
CA MET A 40 22.07 -14.14 -4.23
C MET A 40 22.60 -15.31 -3.40
N LYS A 41 22.18 -16.55 -3.71
CA LYS A 41 22.72 -17.75 -3.04
C LYS A 41 24.20 -17.94 -3.34
N TYR A 42 24.59 -17.80 -4.61
CA TYR A 42 26.00 -17.82 -5.02
C TYR A 42 26.82 -16.81 -4.23
N ALA A 43 26.39 -15.55 -4.18
CA ALA A 43 27.08 -14.49 -3.46
C ALA A 43 27.21 -14.76 -1.96
N LYS A 44 26.18 -15.38 -1.35
CA LYS A 44 26.21 -15.80 0.05
C LYS A 44 27.22 -16.93 0.29
N ASP A 45 27.30 -17.90 -0.61
CA ASP A 45 28.12 -19.11 -0.43
C ASP A 45 29.60 -18.87 -0.77
N THR A 46 29.89 -18.01 -1.75
CA THR A 46 31.26 -17.73 -2.21
C THR A 46 31.84 -16.42 -1.67
N GLY A 47 30.98 -15.51 -1.20
CA GLY A 47 31.34 -14.13 -0.87
C GLY A 47 31.47 -13.21 -2.10
N ASP A 48 31.36 -13.75 -3.32
CA ASP A 48 31.46 -12.98 -4.56
C ASP A 48 30.08 -12.44 -5.00
N SER A 49 29.89 -11.14 -4.85
CA SER A 49 28.66 -10.45 -5.27
C SER A 49 28.73 -9.85 -6.68
N SER A 50 29.86 -9.92 -7.39
CA SER A 50 30.08 -9.21 -8.66
C SER A 50 28.95 -9.41 -9.68
N ILE A 51 28.48 -10.65 -9.84
CA ILE A 51 27.42 -11.00 -10.80
C ILE A 51 26.08 -10.34 -10.44
N ILE A 52 25.69 -10.37 -9.17
CA ILE A 52 24.42 -9.76 -8.74
C ILE A 52 24.50 -8.23 -8.75
N ASP A 53 25.67 -7.67 -8.44
CA ASP A 53 25.94 -6.22 -8.50
C ASP A 53 25.80 -5.71 -9.94
N GLU A 54 26.50 -6.34 -10.88
CA GLU A 54 26.44 -5.99 -12.30
C GLU A 54 25.00 -6.11 -12.81
N PHE A 55 24.28 -7.17 -12.44
CA PHE A 55 22.89 -7.35 -12.84
C PHE A 55 22.00 -6.20 -12.35
N ILE A 56 22.11 -5.83 -11.07
CA ILE A 56 21.33 -4.74 -10.46
C ILE A 56 21.62 -3.41 -11.17
N GLU A 57 22.88 -3.14 -11.51
CA GLU A 57 23.31 -1.88 -12.14
C GLU A 57 23.00 -1.79 -13.64
N THR A 58 22.97 -2.93 -14.33
CA THR A 58 22.81 -2.96 -15.80
C THR A 58 21.39 -3.24 -16.24
N LYS A 59 20.73 -4.26 -15.68
CA LYS A 59 19.41 -4.73 -16.14
C LYS A 59 18.27 -4.05 -15.42
N LEU A 60 18.36 -3.87 -14.08
CA LEU A 60 17.22 -3.38 -13.31
C LEU A 60 16.96 -1.87 -13.48
N LYS A 61 17.97 -1.08 -13.82
CA LYS A 61 17.82 0.37 -14.01
C LYS A 61 16.76 0.75 -15.06
N GLU A 62 16.48 -0.13 -16.02
CA GLU A 62 15.49 0.09 -17.07
C GLU A 62 14.05 0.07 -16.55
N PHE A 63 13.81 -0.57 -15.41
CA PHE A 63 12.50 -0.64 -14.75
C PHE A 63 12.22 0.55 -13.84
N MET A 64 13.21 1.43 -13.63
CA MET A 64 13.10 2.61 -12.79
C MET A 64 13.08 3.89 -13.60
N TYR A 65 12.39 4.91 -13.09
CA TYR A 65 12.48 6.25 -13.65
C TYR A 65 13.89 6.81 -13.43
N ASN A 66 14.44 7.41 -14.50
CA ASN A 66 15.73 8.09 -14.46
C ASN A 66 16.85 7.24 -13.84
N SER A 67 16.85 5.93 -14.15
CA SER A 67 17.83 4.96 -13.65
C SER A 67 17.92 4.95 -12.11
N GLY A 68 16.78 4.95 -11.43
CA GLY A 68 16.70 4.89 -9.97
C GLY A 68 16.71 6.25 -9.27
N LYS A 69 16.83 7.36 -10.02
CA LYS A 69 16.67 8.72 -9.46
C LYS A 69 15.21 9.10 -9.22
N GLY A 70 14.27 8.28 -9.67
CA GLY A 70 12.83 8.49 -9.50
C GLY A 70 12.26 9.61 -10.38
N LYS A 71 10.95 9.80 -10.25
CA LYS A 71 10.14 10.79 -10.96
C LYS A 71 9.10 11.36 -9.99
N MET A 72 8.87 12.67 -10.04
CA MET A 72 7.70 13.28 -9.40
C MET A 72 6.47 12.98 -10.24
N VAL A 73 5.56 12.19 -9.70
CA VAL A 73 4.29 11.79 -10.32
C VAL A 73 3.18 12.59 -9.65
N ALA A 74 2.26 13.14 -10.43
CA ALA A 74 1.13 13.88 -9.87
C ALA A 74 0.25 12.94 -9.03
N VAL A 75 -0.18 13.40 -7.86
CA VAL A 75 -1.11 12.66 -6.99
C VAL A 75 -2.40 12.30 -7.73
N ALA A 76 -2.91 13.22 -8.56
CA ALA A 76 -4.07 12.96 -9.41
C ALA A 76 -3.88 11.75 -10.35
N GLU A 77 -2.67 11.52 -10.88
CA GLU A 77 -2.37 10.35 -11.72
C GLU A 77 -2.45 9.05 -10.92
N LEU A 78 -1.83 9.02 -9.74
CA LEU A 78 -1.85 7.85 -8.85
C LEU A 78 -3.27 7.54 -8.36
N VAL A 79 -4.03 8.58 -7.99
CA VAL A 79 -5.43 8.45 -7.60
C VAL A 79 -6.28 7.90 -8.75
N LYS A 80 -6.07 8.34 -9.99
CA LYS A 80 -6.78 7.80 -11.16
C LYS A 80 -6.49 6.32 -11.38
N ILE A 81 -5.24 5.88 -11.26
CA ILE A 81 -4.85 4.47 -11.37
C ILE A 81 -5.62 3.65 -10.33
N ARG A 82 -5.54 4.08 -9.06
CA ARG A 82 -6.24 3.46 -7.94
C ARG A 82 -7.76 3.40 -8.15
N ASN A 83 -8.37 4.52 -8.52
CA ASN A 83 -9.81 4.61 -8.74
C ASN A 83 -10.29 3.67 -9.85
N LYS A 84 -9.52 3.58 -10.95
CA LYS A 84 -9.80 2.65 -12.05
C LYS A 84 -9.79 1.20 -11.59
N GLU A 85 -8.84 0.80 -10.75
CA GLU A 85 -8.81 -0.54 -10.15
C GLU A 85 -10.04 -0.80 -9.26
N ARG A 86 -10.37 0.15 -8.38
CA ARG A 86 -11.56 0.05 -7.52
C ARG A 86 -12.84 -0.16 -8.35
N ASN A 87 -13.03 0.61 -9.42
CA ASN A 87 -14.21 0.50 -10.28
C ASN A 87 -14.26 -0.84 -11.02
N ALA A 88 -13.11 -1.36 -11.44
CA ALA A 88 -13.02 -2.69 -12.05
C ALA A 88 -13.41 -3.79 -11.05
N MET A 89 -12.97 -3.70 -9.80
CA MET A 89 -13.32 -4.64 -8.72
C MET A 89 -14.82 -4.60 -8.40
N LEU A 90 -15.39 -3.40 -8.20
CA LEU A 90 -16.83 -3.21 -7.95
C LEU A 90 -17.68 -3.76 -9.10
N SER A 91 -17.26 -3.52 -10.35
CA SER A 91 -17.93 -4.04 -11.55
C SER A 91 -17.85 -5.57 -11.64
N ALA A 92 -16.74 -6.18 -11.25
CA ALA A 92 -16.61 -7.64 -11.15
C ALA A 92 -17.53 -8.23 -10.06
N LEU A 93 -17.63 -7.58 -8.90
CA LEU A 93 -18.53 -7.99 -7.81
C LEU A 93 -20.01 -7.89 -8.21
N LYS A 94 -20.40 -6.83 -8.91
CA LYS A 94 -21.77 -6.66 -9.44
C LYS A 94 -22.16 -7.78 -10.40
N ARG A 95 -21.25 -8.15 -11.32
CA ARG A 95 -21.46 -9.28 -12.24
C ARG A 95 -21.69 -10.60 -11.50
N LYS A 96 -21.08 -10.78 -10.31
CA LYS A 96 -21.29 -11.96 -9.47
C LYS A 96 -22.56 -11.92 -8.61
N LYS A 97 -23.03 -10.73 -8.20
CA LYS A 97 -24.13 -10.59 -7.21
C LYS A 97 -25.51 -10.23 -7.78
N GLY A 98 -25.66 -9.95 -9.07
CA GLY A 98 -26.98 -9.69 -9.67
C GLY A 98 -27.71 -8.48 -9.06
N LYS A 99 -27.40 -7.27 -9.55
CA LYS A 99 -28.01 -5.96 -9.22
C LYS A 99 -27.80 -5.43 -7.78
N GLY A 100 -27.15 -4.26 -7.71
CA GLY A 100 -27.07 -3.37 -6.54
C GLY A 100 -26.45 -2.03 -6.97
N LYS A 101 -27.04 -0.90 -6.52
CA LYS A 101 -26.65 0.46 -6.92
C LYS A 101 -25.19 0.75 -6.57
N SER A 102 -24.47 1.40 -7.48
CA SER A 102 -23.09 1.87 -7.27
C SER A 102 -23.01 2.73 -6.00
N GLY A 103 -21.93 2.61 -5.24
CA GLY A 103 -21.50 3.74 -4.39
C GLY A 103 -21.29 4.98 -5.27
N PRO A 104 -21.51 6.19 -4.75
CA PRO A 104 -21.37 7.42 -5.53
C PRO A 104 -19.94 7.53 -6.04
N ASN A 105 -19.77 7.64 -7.36
CA ASN A 105 -18.47 7.85 -7.98
C ASN A 105 -18.36 9.32 -8.36
N ILE A 106 -17.59 10.08 -7.59
CA ILE A 106 -17.38 11.52 -7.81
C ILE A 106 -16.55 11.77 -9.09
N LEU A 107 -15.77 10.78 -9.54
CA LEU A 107 -14.83 10.95 -10.66
C LEU A 107 -15.37 10.48 -12.02
N ASP A 108 -16.46 9.70 -12.07
CA ASP A 108 -17.08 9.28 -13.35
C ASP A 108 -17.82 10.42 -14.06
N GLU A 109 -18.19 11.49 -13.35
CA GLU A 109 -18.91 12.65 -13.91
C GLU A 109 -18.01 13.60 -14.72
N PHE A 110 -16.68 13.47 -14.61
CA PHE A 110 -15.72 14.28 -15.36
C PHE A 110 -15.43 13.65 -16.73
N ARG A 111 -15.98 14.26 -17.79
CA ARG A 111 -15.84 13.83 -19.19
C ARG A 111 -14.36 13.77 -19.62
N GLN A 112 -13.91 12.63 -20.16
CA GLN A 112 -12.51 12.32 -20.53
C GLN A 112 -11.84 13.31 -21.51
N GLU A 113 -12.62 14.09 -22.27
CA GLU A 113 -12.09 15.00 -23.32
C GLU A 113 -11.43 16.27 -22.75
N GLY A 114 -11.63 16.60 -21.47
CA GLY A 114 -11.04 17.79 -20.81
C GLY A 114 -9.86 17.51 -19.89
N GLU A 115 -9.48 16.25 -19.67
CA GLU A 115 -8.58 15.86 -18.57
C GLU A 115 -7.17 16.46 -18.68
N ASN A 116 -6.60 16.52 -19.88
CA ASN A 116 -5.27 17.09 -20.11
C ASN A 116 -5.25 18.62 -19.94
N GLN A 117 -6.38 19.29 -20.12
CA GLN A 117 -6.53 20.73 -19.85
C GLN A 117 -6.77 21.01 -18.36
N ALA A 118 -7.58 20.19 -17.69
CA ALA A 118 -7.83 20.29 -16.26
C ALA A 118 -6.57 20.00 -15.41
N LEU A 119 -5.77 19.01 -15.79
CA LEU A 119 -4.45 18.76 -15.19
C LEU A 119 -3.52 19.97 -15.35
N LYS A 120 -3.43 20.55 -16.56
CA LYS A 120 -2.66 21.78 -16.81
C LYS A 120 -3.17 23.00 -16.04
N LEU A 121 -4.49 23.09 -15.80
CA LEU A 121 -5.11 24.16 -15.01
C LEU A 121 -4.84 24.01 -13.51
N LEU A 122 -4.74 22.79 -12.98
CA LEU A 122 -4.32 22.52 -11.59
C LEU A 122 -2.81 22.68 -11.36
N GLU A 123 -2.03 22.56 -12.44
CA GLU A 123 -0.58 22.79 -12.51
C GLU A 123 -0.20 24.28 -12.69
N GLY A 124 -1.16 25.12 -13.09
CA GLY A 124 -0.96 26.54 -13.39
C GLY A 124 -1.02 27.43 -12.15
N ASP A 125 0.06 28.20 -11.95
CA ASP A 125 0.28 29.23 -10.93
C ASP A 125 0.36 28.77 -9.47
N ASP A 126 1.56 28.40 -9.02
CA ASP A 126 1.93 28.62 -7.61
C ASP A 126 3.42 28.92 -7.43
N LYS A 127 3.76 30.22 -7.57
CA LYS A 127 4.97 30.79 -6.99
C LYS A 127 4.79 30.84 -5.47
N ARG A 128 5.17 29.77 -4.76
CA ARG A 128 5.69 29.69 -3.36
C ARG A 128 5.14 28.47 -2.60
N GLY A 129 5.98 27.46 -2.41
CA GLY A 129 6.04 26.64 -1.18
C GLY A 129 4.88 25.70 -0.82
N LYS A 130 3.84 25.57 -1.64
CA LYS A 130 2.69 24.65 -1.40
C LYS A 130 2.67 23.42 -2.32
N SER A 131 3.72 23.15 -3.09
CA SER A 131 3.69 22.15 -4.17
C SER A 131 3.90 20.68 -3.72
N ASP A 132 4.43 20.42 -2.53
CA ASP A 132 4.94 19.09 -2.16
C ASP A 132 3.84 18.02 -1.95
N TRP A 133 2.60 18.40 -1.67
CA TRP A 133 1.49 17.43 -1.53
C TRP A 133 0.83 17.05 -2.85
N LYS A 134 1.06 17.80 -3.93
CA LYS A 134 0.47 17.53 -5.25
C LYS A 134 1.23 16.46 -6.04
N TYR A 135 2.44 16.14 -5.62
CA TYR A 135 3.30 15.18 -6.30
C TYR A 135 3.88 14.18 -5.32
N ARG A 136 4.06 12.95 -5.77
CA ARG A 136 4.78 11.91 -5.04
C ARG A 136 6.00 11.49 -5.85
N GLU A 137 7.13 11.36 -5.16
CA GLU A 137 8.30 10.74 -5.73
C GLU A 137 8.08 9.24 -5.88
N VAL A 138 8.29 8.74 -7.09
CA VAL A 138 8.12 7.33 -7.47
C VAL A 138 9.39 6.84 -8.15
N THR A 139 9.96 5.73 -7.68
CA THR A 139 11.25 5.23 -8.21
C THR A 139 11.04 4.21 -9.33
N TRP A 140 10.22 3.20 -9.09
CA TRP A 140 9.88 2.17 -10.06
C TRP A 140 8.80 2.64 -11.03
N LYS A 141 8.94 2.31 -12.31
CA LYS A 141 7.98 2.73 -13.35
C LYS A 141 6.58 2.19 -13.04
N LEU A 142 5.55 3.02 -13.22
CA LEU A 142 4.17 2.68 -12.87
C LEU A 142 3.62 1.49 -13.67
N ASP A 143 4.06 1.34 -14.92
CA ASP A 143 3.66 0.29 -15.87
C ASP A 143 4.47 -1.02 -15.73
N GLU A 144 5.52 -1.01 -14.92
CA GLU A 144 6.43 -2.15 -14.72
C GLU A 144 6.30 -2.77 -13.31
N ARG A 145 5.18 -2.52 -12.63
CA ARG A 145 4.91 -2.99 -11.27
C ARG A 145 4.26 -4.37 -11.23
N GLY A 146 4.31 -4.99 -10.06
CA GLY A 146 3.62 -6.24 -9.77
C GLY A 146 2.10 -6.08 -9.66
N LEU A 147 1.41 -7.19 -9.39
CA LEU A 147 -0.05 -7.25 -9.31
C LEU A 147 -0.64 -6.50 -8.11
N MET A 148 0.15 -6.25 -7.07
CA MET A 148 -0.22 -5.46 -5.90
C MET A 148 0.28 -4.00 -6.02
N GLY A 149 0.81 -3.61 -7.19
CA GLY A 149 1.40 -2.29 -7.42
C GLY A 149 2.76 -2.11 -6.74
N GLU A 150 3.42 -3.20 -6.38
CA GLU A 150 4.73 -3.26 -5.76
C GLU A 150 5.88 -3.19 -6.77
N ASN A 151 7.05 -2.83 -6.27
CA ASN A 151 8.33 -2.96 -6.99
C ASN A 151 9.10 -4.18 -6.47
N LEU A 152 10.32 -4.39 -6.97
CA LEU A 152 11.14 -5.54 -6.59
C LEU A 152 11.52 -5.62 -5.10
N VAL A 153 11.73 -4.47 -4.44
CA VAL A 153 11.93 -4.42 -2.99
C VAL A 153 10.67 -4.89 -2.27
N GLY A 154 9.49 -4.46 -2.73
CA GLY A 154 8.20 -4.93 -2.23
C GLY A 154 8.04 -6.44 -2.36
N VAL A 155 8.36 -7.03 -3.52
CA VAL A 155 8.30 -8.50 -3.68
C VAL A 155 9.26 -9.21 -2.74
N CYS A 156 10.50 -8.72 -2.61
CA CYS A 156 11.47 -9.31 -1.69
C CYS A 156 10.98 -9.30 -0.24
N LEU A 157 10.43 -8.17 0.21
CA LEU A 157 9.90 -8.05 1.57
C LEU A 157 8.60 -8.85 1.76
N LEU A 158 7.76 -9.02 0.74
CA LEU A 158 6.60 -9.94 0.82
C LEU A 158 7.04 -11.40 1.02
N GLN A 159 8.16 -11.81 0.42
CA GLN A 159 8.73 -13.15 0.66
C GLN A 159 9.31 -13.28 2.08
N GLY A 160 9.94 -12.22 2.59
CA GLY A 160 10.38 -12.11 3.98
C GLY A 160 11.48 -13.10 4.41
N THR A 161 12.03 -13.91 3.50
CA THR A 161 13.12 -14.84 3.85
C THR A 161 14.47 -14.12 3.86
N ALA A 162 15.45 -14.68 4.59
CA ALA A 162 16.76 -14.05 4.75
C ALA A 162 17.44 -13.67 3.41
N ILE A 163 17.31 -14.50 2.37
CA ILE A 163 17.92 -14.24 1.06
C ILE A 163 17.23 -13.07 0.33
N HIS A 164 15.91 -12.96 0.46
CA HIS A 164 15.14 -11.87 -0.13
C HIS A 164 15.38 -10.55 0.62
N ASN A 165 15.47 -10.60 1.96
CA ASN A 165 15.80 -9.41 2.76
C ASN A 165 17.21 -8.89 2.43
N GLN A 166 18.18 -9.78 2.20
CA GLN A 166 19.51 -9.39 1.71
C GLN A 166 19.46 -8.74 0.33
N LEU A 167 18.65 -9.28 -0.59
CA LEU A 167 18.45 -8.68 -1.91
C LEU A 167 17.78 -7.31 -1.81
N ALA A 168 16.75 -7.15 -0.97
CA ALA A 168 16.08 -5.87 -0.72
C ALA A 168 17.07 -4.82 -0.19
N ILE A 169 17.92 -5.18 0.79
CA ILE A 169 18.99 -4.32 1.29
C ILE A 169 19.92 -3.90 0.15
N LYS A 170 20.28 -4.84 -0.72
CA LYS A 170 21.20 -4.59 -1.83
C LYS A 170 20.60 -3.64 -2.86
N LEU A 171 19.33 -3.83 -3.20
CA LEU A 171 18.56 -2.94 -4.09
C LEU A 171 18.45 -1.53 -3.51
N ILE A 172 18.15 -1.39 -2.22
CA ILE A 172 18.07 -0.07 -1.55
C ILE A 172 19.44 0.61 -1.51
N LYS A 173 20.52 -0.13 -1.29
CA LYS A 173 21.87 0.45 -1.33
C LYS A 173 22.24 0.96 -2.73
N ALA A 174 21.88 0.22 -3.78
CA ALA A 174 22.11 0.63 -5.16
C ALA A 174 21.21 1.80 -5.59
N TYR A 175 19.95 1.79 -5.13
CA TYR A 175 18.93 2.79 -5.48
C TYR A 175 18.20 3.30 -4.22
N PRO A 176 18.78 4.27 -3.48
CA PRO A 176 18.31 4.70 -2.16
C PRO A 176 16.84 5.13 -2.10
N LYS A 177 16.30 5.70 -3.18
CA LYS A 177 14.90 6.15 -3.23
C LYS A 177 13.87 5.02 -3.18
N LEU A 178 14.28 3.76 -3.41
CA LEU A 178 13.41 2.61 -3.23
C LEU A 178 12.96 2.43 -1.77
N VAL A 179 13.69 3.00 -0.79
CA VAL A 179 13.33 2.92 0.64
C VAL A 179 11.92 3.49 0.95
N ASN A 180 11.46 4.44 0.13
CA ASN A 180 10.17 5.13 0.26
C ASN A 180 9.21 4.85 -0.90
N ASP A 181 9.57 3.98 -1.85
CA ASP A 181 8.70 3.68 -2.99
C ASP A 181 7.58 2.72 -2.55
N ILE A 182 6.34 3.22 -2.64
CA ILE A 182 5.15 2.57 -2.10
C ILE A 182 4.49 1.62 -3.11
N PHE A 183 3.62 0.77 -2.59
CA PHE A 183 2.62 0.06 -3.39
C PHE A 183 1.58 1.05 -3.91
N ILE A 184 1.11 0.87 -5.14
CA ILE A 184 0.17 1.80 -5.80
C ILE A 184 -1.19 1.19 -6.17
N SER A 185 -1.42 -0.10 -5.89
CA SER A 185 -2.73 -0.73 -6.17
C SER A 185 -3.79 -0.25 -5.19
N GLU A 186 -5.06 -0.42 -5.55
CA GLU A 186 -6.19 -0.08 -4.69
C GLU A 186 -6.14 -0.73 -3.30
N ASP A 187 -5.78 -2.01 -3.24
CA ASP A 187 -5.77 -2.76 -1.99
C ASP A 187 -4.60 -2.38 -1.08
N TYR A 188 -3.45 -1.99 -1.65
CA TYR A 188 -2.20 -1.81 -0.89
C TYR A 188 -1.62 -0.39 -0.99
N TYR A 189 -2.37 0.56 -1.54
CA TYR A 189 -1.89 1.93 -1.79
C TYR A 189 -1.19 2.53 -0.57
N GLY A 190 0.04 3.00 -0.74
CA GLY A 190 0.82 3.65 0.32
C GLY A 190 1.54 2.69 1.27
N LEU A 191 1.37 1.36 1.11
CA LEU A 191 2.17 0.39 1.83
C LEU A 191 3.63 0.57 1.42
N SER A 192 4.52 0.81 2.39
CA SER A 192 5.93 1.08 2.15
C SER A 192 6.81 -0.08 2.63
N PRO A 193 8.10 -0.11 2.23
CA PRO A 193 9.06 -1.07 2.78
C PRO A 193 9.07 -1.09 4.32
N LEU A 194 8.92 0.07 4.96
CA LEU A 194 8.88 0.17 6.42
C LEU A 194 7.65 -0.52 7.01
N HIS A 195 6.47 -0.37 6.41
CA HIS A 195 5.28 -1.11 6.83
C HIS A 195 5.46 -2.61 6.66
N GLN A 196 5.99 -3.05 5.51
CA GLN A 196 6.17 -4.48 5.25
C GLN A 196 7.19 -5.12 6.21
N ALA A 197 8.28 -4.43 6.54
CA ALA A 197 9.25 -4.91 7.53
C ALA A 197 8.63 -5.09 8.93
N ILE A 198 7.66 -4.23 9.30
CA ILE A 198 6.90 -4.35 10.55
C ILE A 198 5.97 -5.56 10.50
N ILE A 199 5.25 -5.75 9.39
CA ILE A 199 4.39 -6.92 9.16
C ILE A 199 5.19 -8.23 9.25
N ASN A 200 6.43 -8.22 8.79
CA ASN A 200 7.33 -9.38 8.83
C ASN A 200 7.96 -9.62 10.21
N GLU A 201 7.68 -8.78 11.21
CA GLU A 201 8.27 -8.89 12.55
C GLU A 201 9.81 -8.82 12.50
N ASP A 202 10.36 -7.95 11.65
CA ASP A 202 11.81 -7.80 11.45
C ASP A 202 12.33 -6.43 11.96
N PRO A 203 12.62 -6.31 13.28
CA PRO A 203 13.21 -5.11 13.86
C PRO A 203 14.53 -4.68 13.21
N ALA A 204 15.32 -5.63 12.70
CA ALA A 204 16.60 -5.33 12.07
C ALA A 204 16.41 -4.64 10.72
N MET A 205 15.47 -5.12 9.91
CA MET A 205 15.07 -4.45 8.67
C MET A 205 14.42 -3.10 8.94
N VAL A 206 13.55 -2.98 9.96
CA VAL A 206 12.98 -1.69 10.37
C VAL A 206 14.07 -0.67 10.69
N LEU A 207 15.07 -1.06 11.49
CA LEU A 207 16.19 -0.19 11.83
C LEU A 207 17.04 0.16 10.60
N PHE A 208 17.28 -0.81 9.70
CA PHE A 208 17.99 -0.58 8.44
C PHE A 208 17.27 0.48 7.59
N LEU A 209 15.96 0.32 7.37
CA LEU A 209 15.15 1.21 6.54
C LEU A 209 15.14 2.64 7.12
N LEU A 210 14.93 2.78 8.44
CA LEU A 210 14.95 4.08 9.11
C LEU A 210 16.33 4.76 9.02
N ARG A 211 17.42 3.99 9.09
CA ARG A 211 18.79 4.52 8.88
C ARG A 211 19.05 4.99 7.44
N HIS A 212 18.30 4.47 6.48
CA HIS A 212 18.41 4.85 5.06
C HIS A 212 17.33 5.85 4.62
N GLY A 213 16.64 6.48 5.57
CA GLY A 213 15.71 7.58 5.27
C GLY A 213 14.28 7.14 4.96
N ALA A 214 13.86 5.97 5.44
CA ALA A 214 12.44 5.60 5.40
C ALA A 214 11.58 6.64 6.13
N ASP A 215 10.50 7.09 5.49
CA ASP A 215 9.56 8.04 6.08
C ASP A 215 8.76 7.36 7.20
N ILE A 216 9.06 7.77 8.43
CA ILE A 216 8.42 7.27 9.63
C ILE A 216 6.93 7.66 9.73
N ASN A 217 6.50 8.64 8.94
CA ASN A 217 5.12 9.13 8.86
C ASN A 217 4.41 8.71 7.56
N GLN A 218 4.99 7.81 6.77
CA GLN A 218 4.36 7.33 5.54
C GLN A 218 2.98 6.75 5.84
N ARG A 219 1.96 7.15 5.07
CA ARG A 219 0.58 6.68 5.26
C ARG A 219 0.24 5.55 4.27
N CYS A 220 -0.43 4.52 4.75
CA CYS A 220 -0.97 3.41 3.96
C CYS A 220 -2.50 3.52 3.86
N TYR A 221 -3.03 3.84 2.68
CA TYR A 221 -4.45 4.08 2.43
C TYR A 221 -5.18 2.90 1.79
N GLY A 222 -4.48 1.81 1.52
CA GLY A 222 -4.98 0.66 0.77
C GLY A 222 -6.28 0.09 1.33
N ALA A 223 -7.16 -0.37 0.44
CA ALA A 223 -8.45 -0.96 0.80
C ALA A 223 -8.29 -2.14 1.77
N PHE A 224 -7.20 -2.89 1.65
CA PHE A 224 -6.91 -4.03 2.49
C PHE A 224 -6.82 -3.64 3.97
N PHE A 225 -6.26 -2.47 4.26
CA PHE A 225 -6.05 -1.94 5.62
C PHE A 225 -7.18 -1.04 6.12
N CYS A 226 -8.29 -0.95 5.39
CA CYS A 226 -9.48 -0.19 5.79
C CYS A 226 -10.48 -1.11 6.51
N PRO A 227 -11.31 -0.61 7.45
CA PRO A 227 -12.44 -1.36 7.97
C PRO A 227 -13.35 -1.91 6.85
N ASP A 228 -13.70 -3.18 6.93
CA ASP A 228 -14.51 -3.93 5.96
C ASP A 228 -15.85 -3.25 5.67
N ASP A 229 -16.46 -2.63 6.69
CA ASP A 229 -17.74 -1.94 6.56
C ASP A 229 -17.64 -0.57 5.86
N GLN A 230 -16.42 -0.01 5.74
CA GLN A 230 -16.15 1.24 5.03
C GLN A 230 -15.69 1.02 3.59
N LYS A 231 -15.08 -0.14 3.26
CA LYS A 231 -14.46 -0.42 1.95
C LYS A 231 -15.34 -0.07 0.74
N GLY A 232 -16.62 -0.46 0.79
CA GLY A 232 -17.57 -0.24 -0.31
C GLY A 232 -18.05 1.21 -0.49
N SER A 233 -17.79 2.08 0.49
CA SER A 233 -18.21 3.49 0.50
C SER A 233 -17.06 4.47 0.31
N ARG A 234 -15.84 3.99 0.06
CA ARG A 234 -14.64 4.80 -0.11
C ARG A 234 -14.71 5.63 -1.40
N THR A 235 -14.41 6.92 -1.29
CA THR A 235 -14.26 7.84 -2.43
C THR A 235 -12.84 8.41 -2.48
N ASP A 236 -12.45 8.87 -3.67
CA ASP A 236 -11.18 9.57 -3.89
C ASP A 236 -11.44 11.04 -4.24
N SER A 237 -10.43 11.87 -3.98
CA SER A 237 -10.29 13.20 -4.56
C SER A 237 -9.02 13.26 -5.41
N LEU A 238 -9.04 13.98 -6.53
CA LEU A 238 -7.84 14.21 -7.34
C LEU A 238 -6.83 15.16 -6.66
N GLU A 239 -7.25 15.81 -5.56
CA GLU A 239 -6.42 16.76 -4.83
C GLU A 239 -5.52 16.07 -3.80
N HIS A 240 -5.86 14.89 -3.30
CA HIS A 240 -5.08 14.26 -2.23
C HIS A 240 -5.09 12.73 -2.28
N GLU A 241 -4.08 12.13 -1.66
CA GLU A 241 -3.92 10.67 -1.65
C GLU A 241 -4.79 9.94 -0.63
N TYR A 242 -5.16 10.59 0.47
CA TYR A 242 -6.03 9.97 1.47
C TYR A 242 -7.42 9.71 0.87
N VAL A 243 -8.07 8.66 1.33
CA VAL A 243 -9.43 8.32 0.91
C VAL A 243 -10.45 9.02 1.80
N GLU A 244 -11.63 9.27 1.29
CA GLU A 244 -12.73 9.76 2.10
C GLU A 244 -13.53 8.56 2.64
N LEU A 245 -13.82 8.60 3.94
CA LEU A 245 -14.48 7.50 4.65
C LEU A 245 -15.82 7.94 5.25
N SER A 246 -16.80 7.04 5.21
CA SER A 246 -18.05 7.21 5.95
C SER A 246 -17.78 7.27 7.46
N LEU A 247 -18.34 8.27 8.15
CA LEU A 247 -18.30 8.34 9.62
C LEU A 247 -19.08 7.20 10.30
N LYS A 248 -19.98 6.54 9.57
CA LYS A 248 -20.70 5.36 10.07
C LYS A 248 -19.81 4.14 9.91
N THR A 249 -19.20 3.72 11.01
CA THR A 249 -18.40 2.49 11.06
C THR A 249 -18.51 1.78 12.42
N THR A 250 -18.37 0.46 12.39
CA THR A 250 -18.11 -0.39 13.55
C THR A 250 -16.62 -0.70 13.71
N TYR A 251 -15.78 -0.25 12.78
CA TYR A 251 -14.37 -0.61 12.66
C TYR A 251 -14.13 -2.11 12.48
N ASN A 252 -15.12 -2.84 11.95
CA ASN A 252 -14.96 -4.26 11.66
C ASN A 252 -13.87 -4.43 10.60
N GLY A 253 -12.88 -5.28 10.87
CA GLY A 253 -11.86 -5.64 9.89
C GLY A 253 -10.58 -6.08 10.56
N ARG A 254 -10.15 -7.31 10.29
CA ARG A 254 -8.96 -7.89 10.92
C ARG A 254 -7.65 -7.18 10.56
N MET A 255 -7.63 -6.47 9.44
CA MET A 255 -6.43 -5.83 8.89
C MET A 255 -6.41 -4.31 9.06
N TYR A 256 -7.32 -3.74 9.87
CA TYR A 256 -7.34 -2.29 10.11
C TYR A 256 -6.25 -1.88 11.10
N PHE A 257 -5.05 -1.63 10.61
CA PHE A 257 -3.87 -1.32 11.43
C PHE A 257 -3.59 0.17 11.60
N GLY A 258 -4.58 1.01 11.26
CA GLY A 258 -4.34 2.43 11.00
C GLY A 258 -3.53 2.60 9.71
N GLU A 259 -2.70 3.64 9.65
CA GLU A 259 -2.02 4.03 8.41
C GLU A 259 -0.53 4.28 8.57
N TYR A 260 -0.04 4.46 9.80
CA TYR A 260 1.36 4.82 10.05
C TYR A 260 2.15 3.59 10.48
N PRO A 261 3.48 3.55 10.24
CA PRO A 261 4.34 2.48 10.72
C PRO A 261 4.16 2.19 12.22
N LEU A 262 4.07 3.23 13.05
CA LEU A 262 3.88 3.09 14.50
C LEU A 262 2.54 2.43 14.85
N SER A 263 1.46 2.77 14.13
CA SER A 263 0.15 2.15 14.37
C SER A 263 0.12 0.70 13.91
N PHE A 264 0.80 0.36 12.81
CA PHE A 264 1.00 -1.03 12.39
C PHE A 264 1.67 -1.83 13.51
N ALA A 265 2.83 -1.35 14.00
CA ALA A 265 3.56 -2.05 15.05
C ALA A 265 2.72 -2.26 16.32
N ALA A 266 1.88 -1.28 16.68
CA ALA A 266 0.97 -1.43 17.81
C ALA A 266 -0.11 -2.49 17.54
N CYS A 267 -0.86 -2.40 16.43
CA CYS A 267 -2.00 -3.28 16.16
C CYS A 267 -1.60 -4.75 16.00
N ILE A 268 -0.40 -5.04 15.51
CA ILE A 268 0.10 -6.42 15.40
C ILE A 268 1.05 -6.83 16.55
N ASN A 269 1.02 -6.07 17.65
CA ASN A 269 1.74 -6.35 18.90
C ASN A 269 3.27 -6.50 18.76
N GLN A 270 3.87 -5.76 17.83
CA GLN A 270 5.31 -5.76 17.55
C GLN A 270 6.05 -4.75 18.44
N ILE A 271 6.23 -5.13 19.71
CA ILE A 271 6.78 -4.26 20.76
C ILE A 271 8.16 -3.67 20.40
N ASP A 272 9.05 -4.49 19.83
CA ASP A 272 10.40 -4.03 19.48
C ASP A 272 10.38 -3.03 18.33
N CYS A 273 9.61 -3.31 17.27
CA CYS A 273 9.39 -2.36 16.18
C CYS A 273 8.76 -1.06 16.69
N TYR A 274 7.77 -1.15 17.58
CA TYR A 274 7.10 0.00 18.19
C TYR A 274 8.10 0.88 18.95
N ARG A 275 8.95 0.27 19.79
CA ARG A 275 10.00 0.98 20.54
C ARG A 275 11.06 1.61 19.63
N ILE A 276 11.47 0.91 18.56
CA ILE A 276 12.40 1.48 17.57
C ILE A 276 11.81 2.73 16.91
N LEU A 277 10.53 2.67 16.51
CA LEU A 277 9.85 3.79 15.88
C LEU A 277 9.74 5.00 16.82
N LEU A 278 9.39 4.78 18.10
CA LEU A 278 9.39 5.85 19.10
C LEU A 278 10.79 6.42 19.33
N ALA A 279 11.82 5.58 19.41
CA ALA A 279 13.22 6.02 19.51
C ALA A 279 13.68 6.81 18.26
N LYS A 280 12.97 6.68 17.14
CA LYS A 280 13.13 7.48 15.92
C LYS A 280 12.11 8.60 15.78
N HIS A 281 11.47 8.98 16.89
CA HIS A 281 10.55 10.12 17.00
C HIS A 281 9.23 9.97 16.23
N ALA A 282 8.74 8.74 16.06
CA ALA A 282 7.35 8.54 15.65
C ALA A 282 6.40 9.14 16.69
N ASP A 283 5.37 9.87 16.25
CA ASP A 283 4.39 10.47 17.15
C ASP A 283 3.18 9.53 17.35
N PRO A 284 2.95 9.00 18.58
CA PRO A 284 1.81 8.13 18.87
C PRO A 284 0.44 8.83 18.77
N ASN A 285 0.44 10.15 18.66
CA ASN A 285 -0.77 10.97 18.57
C ASN A 285 -1.19 11.29 17.12
N ARG A 286 -0.44 10.81 16.13
CA ARG A 286 -0.84 10.90 14.71
C ARG A 286 -2.20 10.23 14.51
N LYS A 287 -3.07 10.93 13.80
CA LYS A 287 -4.42 10.47 13.47
C LYS A 287 -4.45 9.92 12.06
N ASP A 288 -5.07 8.76 11.90
CA ASP A 288 -5.39 8.19 10.59
C ASP A 288 -6.58 8.91 9.93
N THR A 289 -7.05 8.42 8.78
CA THR A 289 -8.20 9.01 8.06
C THR A 289 -9.52 8.94 8.85
N ASN A 290 -9.69 7.99 9.76
CA ASN A 290 -10.84 7.95 10.68
C ASN A 290 -10.66 8.89 11.90
N GLY A 291 -9.52 9.57 11.99
CA GLY A 291 -9.14 10.37 13.14
C GLY A 291 -8.59 9.55 14.31
N ASN A 292 -8.42 8.23 14.13
CA ASN A 292 -8.00 7.33 15.19
C ASN A 292 -6.49 7.48 15.43
N THR A 293 -6.11 7.60 16.70
CA THR A 293 -4.71 7.50 17.17
C THR A 293 -4.38 6.05 17.52
N VAL A 294 -3.13 5.77 17.87
CA VAL A 294 -2.72 4.42 18.28
C VAL A 294 -3.52 3.88 19.48
N LEU A 295 -3.95 4.75 20.41
CA LEU A 295 -4.80 4.36 21.54
C LEU A 295 -6.21 3.96 21.11
N HIS A 296 -6.78 4.63 20.10
CA HIS A 296 -8.08 4.21 19.55
C HIS A 296 -7.96 2.84 18.90
N LEU A 297 -6.87 2.61 18.17
CA LEU A 297 -6.64 1.34 17.49
C LEU A 297 -6.41 0.20 18.49
N ALA A 298 -5.66 0.41 19.57
CA ALA A 298 -5.51 -0.57 20.64
C ALA A 298 -6.84 -0.93 21.30
N VAL A 299 -7.79 0.02 21.41
CA VAL A 299 -9.17 -0.26 21.86
C VAL A 299 -9.94 -1.09 20.84
N ILE A 300 -9.85 -0.74 19.54
CA ILE A 300 -10.55 -1.46 18.46
C ILE A 300 -10.09 -2.92 18.37
N HIS A 301 -8.83 -3.19 18.63
CA HIS A 301 -8.24 -4.54 18.61
C HIS A 301 -8.27 -5.26 19.97
N GLU A 302 -8.88 -4.65 20.99
CA GLU A 302 -8.98 -5.23 22.34
C GLU A 302 -7.61 -5.60 22.96
N GLN A 303 -6.62 -4.71 22.84
CA GLN A 303 -5.23 -4.94 23.30
C GLN A 303 -4.87 -4.07 24.52
N PRO A 304 -5.24 -4.48 25.75
CA PRO A 304 -5.03 -3.66 26.94
C PRO A 304 -3.54 -3.44 27.28
N GLU A 305 -2.67 -4.43 27.03
CA GLU A 305 -1.22 -4.30 27.27
C GLU A 305 -0.58 -3.29 26.31
N MET A 306 -0.95 -3.34 25.03
CA MET A 306 -0.49 -2.36 24.04
C MET A 306 -1.04 -0.97 24.33
N LEU A 307 -2.30 -0.86 24.76
CA LEU A 307 -2.91 0.40 25.20
C LEU A 307 -2.10 1.03 26.34
N LYS A 308 -1.73 0.23 27.34
CA LYS A 308 -0.89 0.67 28.45
C LYS A 308 0.49 1.12 27.96
N LEU A 309 1.16 0.33 27.11
CA LEU A 309 2.45 0.71 26.53
C LEU A 309 2.37 2.03 25.76
N CYS A 310 1.35 2.20 24.92
CA CYS A 310 1.14 3.43 24.16
C CYS A 310 0.95 4.65 25.09
N TYR A 311 0.17 4.49 26.16
CA TYR A 311 -0.04 5.55 27.15
C TYR A 311 1.26 5.91 27.89
N ASP A 312 1.96 4.90 28.39
CA ASP A 312 3.23 5.07 29.12
C ASP A 312 4.33 5.71 28.25
N THR A 313 4.19 5.62 26.92
CA THR A 313 5.12 6.18 25.93
C THR A 313 4.66 7.50 25.29
N GLY A 314 3.65 8.16 25.87
CA GLY A 314 3.27 9.54 25.52
C GLY A 314 2.07 9.69 24.59
N ALA A 315 1.30 8.62 24.36
CA ALA A 315 0.02 8.72 23.68
C ALA A 315 -1.04 9.40 24.58
N LYS A 316 -1.85 10.28 23.99
CA LYS A 316 -2.82 11.14 24.67
C LYS A 316 -4.24 10.56 24.63
N LEU A 317 -4.83 10.35 25.81
CA LEU A 317 -6.20 9.81 25.97
C LEU A 317 -7.32 10.79 25.58
N GLN A 318 -7.03 12.09 25.54
CA GLN A 318 -8.02 13.14 25.30
C GLN A 318 -8.24 13.45 23.81
N ILE A 319 -7.45 12.87 22.90
CA ILE A 319 -7.61 13.12 21.47
C ILE A 319 -8.90 12.46 21.01
N MET A 320 -9.73 13.21 20.29
CA MET A 320 -10.95 12.69 19.68
C MET A 320 -10.69 12.30 18.22
N ASN A 321 -11.29 11.18 17.81
CA ASN A 321 -11.37 10.79 16.40
C ASN A 321 -12.44 11.59 15.64
N ASN A 322 -12.63 11.31 14.35
CA ASN A 322 -13.57 12.07 13.51
C ASN A 322 -15.05 11.84 13.87
N ARG A 323 -15.33 10.92 14.80
CA ARG A 323 -16.66 10.69 15.39
C ARG A 323 -16.81 11.37 16.75
N ASN A 324 -15.89 12.25 17.12
CA ASN A 324 -15.83 12.93 18.42
C ASN A 324 -15.72 11.96 19.60
N LEU A 325 -15.12 10.78 19.40
CA LEU A 325 -14.88 9.80 20.45
C LEU A 325 -13.42 9.85 20.85
N THR A 326 -13.15 9.95 22.15
CA THR A 326 -11.87 9.57 22.76
C THR A 326 -11.72 8.05 22.77
N PRO A 327 -10.52 7.48 22.99
CA PRO A 327 -10.35 6.03 23.14
C PRO A 327 -11.27 5.42 24.20
N LEU A 328 -11.45 6.09 25.35
CA LEU A 328 -12.34 5.61 26.42
C LEU A 328 -13.81 5.59 25.97
N THR A 329 -14.29 6.68 25.37
CA THR A 329 -15.68 6.74 24.90
C THR A 329 -15.92 5.82 23.70
N LEU A 330 -14.89 5.53 22.90
CA LEU A 330 -14.95 4.55 21.83
C LEU A 330 -15.14 3.14 22.40
N ALA A 331 -14.40 2.76 23.45
CA ALA A 331 -14.56 1.46 24.11
C ALA A 331 -16.02 1.26 24.59
N ALA A 332 -16.60 2.27 25.24
CA ALA A 332 -18.00 2.23 25.68
C ALA A 332 -18.99 2.15 24.49
N HIS A 333 -18.67 2.78 23.36
CA HIS A 333 -19.51 2.73 22.15
C HIS A 333 -19.48 1.36 21.46
N LEU A 334 -18.32 0.69 21.43
CA LEU A 334 -18.17 -0.64 20.84
C LEU A 334 -18.80 -1.72 21.72
N ALA A 335 -18.59 -1.69 23.04
CA ALA A 335 -19.17 -2.64 23.98
C ALA A 335 -20.71 -2.67 23.96
N LYS A 336 -21.36 -1.52 23.76
CA LYS A 336 -22.83 -1.46 23.62
C LYS A 336 -23.37 -2.15 22.38
N LYS A 337 -22.56 -2.31 21.33
CA LYS A 337 -22.95 -2.97 20.08
C LYS A 337 -22.79 -4.47 20.11
N GLU A 338 -21.89 -5.00 20.95
CA GLU A 338 -21.75 -6.45 21.14
C GLU A 338 -22.91 -7.05 21.95
N ILE A 339 -23.58 -6.21 22.75
CA ILE A 339 -24.68 -6.61 23.64
C ILE A 339 -26.06 -6.46 22.95
N SER A 340 -26.16 -5.75 21.82
CA SER A 340 -27.42 -5.41 21.12
C SER A 340 -27.68 -6.27 19.89
#